data_AF-A0AAD7FYN5-F1
#
_entry.id   AF-A0AAD7FYN5-F1
#
_cell.length_a   1.000
_cell.length_b   1.000
_cell.length_c   1.000
_cell.angle_alpha   90.00
_cell.angle_beta   90.00
_cell.angle_gamma   90.00
#
_symmetry.space_group_name_H-M   'P 1'
#
loop_
_entity.id
_entity.type
_entity.pdbx_description
1 polymer ?
#
loop_
_entity_poly.entity_id
_entity_poly.type
_entity_poly.pdbx_seq_one_letter_code
_entity_poly.pdbx_strand_id
1 'polypeptide(L)'
;MSCSVCRLPFIPDLTQASSPLTEHTPNANVVPNDLAGYFKFAFGTGPRIGLKKLCYFSANMFGAVVEVDVFMWESAGGTFFMSHLVCFSLLRQALNLEDEDKATTMAFSAHELILGRPQGGVHAGRFRDVQYENVGEKVDLSPFWKRGSTCSIGKR
;
A
#
# COMPACT_ATOMS: atom_id res chain seq x y z
N MET A 1 1.25 7.03 -2.71
CA MET A 1 1.28 5.56 -2.77
C MET A 1 1.14 4.95 -1.39
N SER A 2 -0.09 4.73 -0.94
CA SER A 2 -0.39 4.41 0.45
C SER A 2 -1.09 3.08 0.62
N CYS A 3 -0.82 2.42 1.74
CA CYS A 3 -1.59 1.29 2.22
C CYS A 3 -3.08 1.65 2.29
N SER A 4 -3.93 0.73 1.83
CA SER A 4 -5.38 0.90 1.81
C SER A 4 -6.00 0.75 3.21
N VAL A 5 -5.23 0.26 4.17
CA VAL A 5 -5.65 0.02 5.57
C VAL A 5 -5.11 1.14 6.48
N CYS A 6 -3.79 1.18 6.71
CA CYS A 6 -3.19 2.12 7.66
C CYS A 6 -2.82 3.48 7.08
N ARG A 7 -2.99 3.69 5.76
CA ARG A 7 -2.66 4.94 5.06
C ARG A 7 -1.19 5.35 5.06
N LEU A 8 -0.28 4.52 5.59
CA LEU A 8 1.17 4.77 5.55
C LEU A 8 1.79 4.53 4.15
N PRO A 9 2.94 5.16 3.82
CA PRO A 9 3.69 4.97 2.57
C PRO A 9 4.23 3.59 2.29
N PHE A 10 4.30 3.29 0.99
CA PHE A 10 5.25 2.31 0.49
C PHE A 10 6.54 3.02 0.11
N ILE A 11 7.66 2.38 0.41
CA ILE A 11 9.01 2.88 0.14
C ILE A 11 9.66 1.91 -0.84
N PRO A 12 10.32 2.38 -1.91
CA PRO A 12 10.88 1.50 -2.90
C PRO A 12 11.96 0.61 -2.29
N ASP A 13 11.99 -0.66 -2.67
CA ASP A 13 13.10 -1.51 -2.31
C ASP A 13 14.29 -1.21 -3.21
N LEU A 14 15.29 -0.50 -2.68
CA LEU A 14 16.48 -0.08 -3.43
C LEU A 14 17.32 -1.25 -3.96
N THR A 15 17.08 -2.47 -3.50
CA THR A 15 17.74 -3.67 -4.04
C THR A 15 17.07 -4.20 -5.32
N GLN A 16 15.82 -3.81 -5.58
CA GLN A 16 15.00 -4.25 -6.70
C GLN A 16 14.67 -3.12 -7.67
N ALA A 17 14.46 -1.90 -7.15
CA ALA A 17 14.17 -0.71 -7.92
C ALA A 17 15.44 -0.18 -8.60
N SER A 18 15.47 -0.20 -9.93
CA SER A 18 16.63 0.25 -10.72
C SER A 18 16.80 1.77 -10.76
N SER A 19 15.70 2.53 -10.67
CA SER A 19 15.73 4.00 -10.70
C SER A 19 14.54 4.57 -9.91
N PRO A 20 14.52 4.43 -8.57
CA PRO A 20 13.45 4.98 -7.75
C PRO A 20 13.48 6.51 -7.78
N LEU A 21 12.31 7.13 -7.70
CA LEU A 21 12.20 8.57 -7.62
C LEU A 21 12.71 9.03 -6.25
N THR A 22 13.52 10.09 -6.22
CA THR A 22 14.19 10.53 -4.99
C THR A 22 13.17 10.90 -3.92
N GLU A 23 12.05 11.51 -4.31
CA GLU A 23 10.94 11.87 -3.42
C GLU A 23 10.22 10.67 -2.78
N HIS A 24 10.38 9.46 -3.32
CA HIS A 24 9.81 8.25 -2.74
C HIS A 24 10.75 7.55 -1.75
N THR A 25 12.00 7.97 -1.68
CA THR A 25 12.99 7.42 -0.76
C THR A 25 13.02 8.29 0.49
N PRO A 26 12.64 7.77 1.67
CA PRO A 26 12.68 8.54 2.90
C PRO A 26 14.13 8.82 3.30
N ASN A 27 14.36 9.91 4.01
CA ASN A 27 15.63 10.11 4.70
C ASN A 27 15.76 9.08 5.84
N ALA A 28 16.96 8.56 6.08
CA ALA A 28 17.26 7.58 7.13
C ALA A 28 16.81 8.02 8.54
N ASN A 29 16.69 9.33 8.78
CA ASN A 29 16.21 9.88 10.05
C ASN A 29 14.68 9.75 10.24
N VAL A 30 13.92 9.48 9.17
CA VAL A 30 12.46 9.40 9.18
C VAL A 30 11.98 7.95 9.27
N VAL A 31 12.64 7.06 8.51
CA VAL A 31 12.37 5.63 8.55
C VAL A 31 13.70 4.92 8.80
N PRO A 32 13.95 4.49 10.05
CA PRO A 32 15.10 3.66 10.37
C PRO A 32 15.13 2.41 9.47
N ASN A 33 16.34 1.93 9.16
CA ASN A 33 16.53 0.77 8.29
C ASN A 33 15.75 -0.47 8.77
N ASP A 34 15.64 -0.63 10.09
CA ASP A 34 14.92 -1.75 10.71
C ASP A 34 13.41 -1.72 10.42
N LEU A 35 12.84 -0.52 10.18
CA LEU A 35 11.44 -0.34 9.80
C LEU A 35 11.24 -0.32 8.28
N ALA A 36 12.30 -0.17 7.50
CA ALA A 36 12.19 -0.11 6.03
C ALA A 36 11.53 -1.38 5.45
N GLY A 37 11.77 -2.54 6.06
CA GLY A 37 11.14 -3.81 5.67
C GLY A 37 9.61 -3.77 5.72
N TYR A 38 9.03 -3.09 6.71
CA TYR A 38 7.58 -2.92 6.83
C TYR A 38 7.00 -2.16 5.62
N PHE A 39 7.69 -1.12 5.15
CA PHE A 39 7.18 -0.22 4.11
C PHE A 39 7.48 -0.68 2.68
N LYS A 40 8.39 -1.65 2.48
CA LYS A 40 8.78 -2.13 1.14
C LYS A 40 7.76 -3.05 0.49
N PHE A 41 7.12 -3.88 1.30
CA PHE A 41 6.28 -4.97 0.82
C PHE A 41 4.80 -4.68 0.97
N ALA A 42 4.03 -5.15 0.01
CA ALA A 42 2.59 -5.12 0.02
C ALA A 42 2.00 -6.52 -0.20
N PHE A 43 0.82 -6.75 0.34
CA PHE A 43 -0.14 -7.69 -0.22
C PHE A 43 -1.10 -6.93 -1.12
N GLY A 44 -1.10 -7.30 -2.40
CA GLY A 44 -2.11 -6.93 -3.37
C GLY A 44 -3.24 -7.95 -3.33
N THR A 45 -4.49 -7.47 -3.37
CA THR A 45 -5.66 -8.33 -3.49
C THR A 45 -6.73 -7.68 -4.37
N GLY A 46 -7.54 -8.51 -5.03
CA GLY A 46 -8.65 -8.11 -5.88
C GLY A 46 -8.74 -8.98 -7.13
N PRO A 47 -9.88 -8.95 -7.85
CA PRO A 47 -10.13 -9.85 -8.99
C PRO A 47 -9.10 -9.72 -10.13
N ARG A 48 -8.45 -8.57 -10.26
CA ARG A 48 -7.49 -8.26 -11.34
C ARG A 48 -6.04 -8.62 -11.03
N ILE A 49 -5.70 -8.71 -9.75
CA ILE A 49 -4.32 -8.97 -9.29
C ILE A 49 -4.20 -10.31 -8.57
N GLY A 50 -5.32 -10.89 -8.13
CA GLY A 50 -5.33 -12.04 -7.23
C GLY A 50 -4.75 -11.68 -5.87
N LEU A 51 -4.53 -12.68 -5.01
CA LEU A 51 -3.82 -12.48 -3.75
C LEU A 51 -2.32 -12.70 -3.97
N LYS A 52 -1.52 -11.64 -3.90
CA LYS A 52 -0.07 -11.72 -4.15
C LYS A 52 0.75 -10.83 -3.23
N LYS A 53 1.93 -11.32 -2.84
CA LYS A 53 2.95 -10.51 -2.18
C LYS A 53 3.76 -9.76 -3.25
N LEU A 54 3.91 -8.46 -3.06
CA LEU A 54 4.49 -7.55 -4.03
C LEU A 54 5.54 -6.66 -3.35
N CYS A 55 6.52 -6.24 -4.13
CA CYS A 55 7.50 -5.24 -3.77
C CYS A 55 7.18 -3.94 -4.50
N TYR A 56 7.32 -2.81 -3.81
CA TYR A 56 7.15 -1.51 -4.42
C TYR A 56 8.44 -1.06 -5.13
N PHE A 57 8.34 -0.66 -6.40
CA PHE A 57 9.49 -0.30 -7.24
C PHE A 57 9.70 1.21 -7.42
N SER A 58 8.76 2.05 -6.97
CA SER A 58 8.62 3.48 -7.34
C SER A 58 7.67 3.73 -8.52
N ALA A 59 7.37 5.00 -8.77
CA ALA A 59 6.69 5.50 -9.97
C ALA A 59 5.39 4.76 -10.34
N ASN A 60 4.54 4.50 -9.34
CA ASN A 60 3.25 3.82 -9.51
C ASN A 60 3.36 2.32 -9.83
N MET A 61 4.49 1.67 -9.55
CA MET A 61 4.74 0.28 -9.94
C MET A 61 5.01 -0.62 -8.74
N PHE A 62 4.35 -1.77 -8.73
CA PHE A 62 4.65 -2.92 -7.87
C PHE A 62 5.04 -4.11 -8.72
N GLY A 63 5.90 -4.98 -8.22
CA GLY A 63 6.23 -6.24 -8.88
C GLY A 63 6.24 -7.41 -7.91
N ALA A 64 5.93 -8.60 -8.43
CA ALA A 64 6.18 -9.83 -7.70
C ALA A 64 7.69 -10.13 -7.72
N VAL A 65 8.25 -10.55 -6.59
CA VAL A 65 9.70 -10.83 -6.49
C VAL A 65 10.08 -12.11 -7.24
N VAL A 66 9.13 -13.03 -7.44
CA VAL A 66 9.37 -14.38 -7.99
C VAL A 66 8.73 -14.55 -9.39
N GLU A 67 7.80 -13.67 -9.76
CA GLU A 67 7.06 -13.73 -11.03
C GLU A 67 7.35 -12.48 -11.85
N VAL A 68 7.30 -12.57 -13.19
CA VAL A 68 7.51 -11.44 -14.11
C VAL A 68 6.25 -10.56 -14.22
N ASP A 69 5.54 -10.41 -13.10
CA ASP A 69 4.31 -9.64 -13.03
C ASP A 69 4.61 -8.26 -12.46
N VAL A 70 4.28 -7.23 -13.24
CA VAL A 70 4.39 -5.83 -12.83
C VAL A 70 3.03 -5.16 -12.92
N PHE A 71 2.64 -4.52 -11.82
CA PHE A 71 1.34 -3.90 -11.65
C PHE A 71 1.49 -2.39 -11.53
N MET A 72 0.79 -1.68 -12.40
CA MET A 72 0.55 -0.26 -12.25
C MET A 72 -0.51 -0.04 -11.16
N TRP A 73 -0.10 0.46 -9.99
CA TRP A 73 -0.95 0.53 -8.80
C TRP A 73 -2.22 1.34 -9.02
N GLU A 74 -2.06 2.57 -9.51
CA GLU A 74 -3.14 3.46 -9.89
C GLU A 74 -3.39 3.41 -11.39
N SER A 75 -4.63 3.19 -11.80
CA SER A 75 -5.04 3.22 -13.21
C SER A 75 -6.42 3.86 -13.36
N ALA A 76 -6.95 3.88 -14.58
CA ALA A 76 -8.30 4.38 -14.84
C ALA A 76 -9.31 3.71 -13.89
N GLY A 77 -10.03 4.52 -13.11
CA GLY A 77 -11.04 4.08 -12.15
C GLY A 77 -10.58 3.87 -10.71
N GLY A 78 -9.30 4.05 -10.36
CA GLY A 78 -8.82 4.01 -8.97
C GLY A 78 -7.50 3.27 -8.79
N THR A 79 -7.21 2.81 -7.57
CA THR A 79 -6.02 1.98 -7.31
C THR A 79 -6.37 0.52 -7.09
N PHE A 80 -5.40 -0.37 -7.19
CA PHE A 80 -5.55 -1.70 -6.58
C PHE A 80 -5.55 -1.59 -5.05
N PHE A 81 -6.21 -2.53 -4.38
CA PHE A 81 -6.02 -2.69 -2.95
C PHE A 81 -4.61 -3.22 -2.72
N MET A 82 -3.80 -2.38 -2.09
CA MET A 82 -2.47 -2.72 -1.61
C MET A 82 -2.43 -2.44 -0.12
N SER A 83 -1.89 -3.36 0.66
CA SER A 83 -1.70 -3.19 2.10
C SER A 83 -0.33 -3.67 2.54
N HIS A 84 0.29 -3.07 3.57
CA HIS A 84 1.50 -3.64 4.15
C HIS A 84 1.21 -5.06 4.68
N LEU A 85 2.24 -5.89 4.77
CA LEU A 85 2.06 -7.30 5.17
C LEU A 85 1.37 -7.43 6.53
N VAL A 86 1.78 -6.62 7.51
CA VAL A 86 1.17 -6.62 8.84
C VAL A 86 -0.28 -6.13 8.80
N CYS A 87 -0.56 -5.09 8.02
CA CYS A 87 -1.93 -4.59 7.84
C CYS A 87 -2.85 -5.65 7.22
N PHE A 88 -2.32 -6.41 6.28
CA PHE A 88 -3.03 -7.53 5.67
C PHE A 88 -3.32 -8.63 6.70
N SER A 89 -2.32 -9.05 7.49
CA SER A 89 -2.51 -10.04 8.56
C SER A 89 -3.55 -9.60 9.59
N LEU A 90 -3.49 -8.35 10.06
CA LEU A 90 -4.48 -7.79 10.99
C LEU A 90 -5.89 -7.75 10.38
N LEU A 91 -5.99 -7.40 9.10
CA LEU A 91 -7.28 -7.38 8.40
C LEU A 91 -7.86 -8.80 8.23
N ARG A 92 -7.02 -9.80 7.94
CA ARG A 92 -7.43 -11.20 7.89
C ARG A 92 -7.99 -11.68 9.22
N GLN A 93 -7.27 -11.39 10.31
CA GLN A 93 -7.71 -11.70 11.66
C GLN A 93 -9.04 -11.00 11.98
N ALA A 94 -9.16 -9.71 11.70
CA ALA A 94 -10.39 -8.94 11.95
C ALA A 94 -11.62 -9.48 11.17
N LEU A 95 -11.40 -10.17 10.05
CA LEU A 95 -12.44 -10.76 9.22
C LEU A 95 -12.64 -12.27 9.47
N ASN A 96 -11.89 -12.88 10.40
CA ASN A 96 -11.84 -14.34 10.60
C ASN A 96 -11.48 -15.10 9.31
N LEU A 97 -10.52 -14.59 8.54
CA LEU A 97 -10.05 -15.12 7.26
C LEU A 97 -8.56 -15.50 7.33
N GLU A 98 -8.11 -16.12 8.42
CA GLU A 98 -6.69 -16.43 8.67
C GLU A 98 -6.19 -17.66 7.91
N ASP A 99 -7.08 -18.58 7.55
CA ASP A 99 -6.74 -19.85 6.89
C ASP A 99 -6.16 -19.64 5.48
N GLU A 100 -5.15 -20.42 5.09
CA GLU A 100 -4.51 -20.30 3.77
C GLU A 100 -5.19 -21.12 2.67
N ASP A 101 -6.44 -21.53 2.89
CA ASP A 101 -7.19 -22.30 1.91
C ASP A 101 -7.72 -21.42 0.75
N LYS A 102 -8.15 -22.12 -0.31
CA LYS A 102 -8.66 -21.48 -1.53
C LYS A 102 -9.94 -20.67 -1.27
N ALA A 103 -10.84 -21.14 -0.42
CA ALA A 103 -12.10 -20.45 -0.13
C ALA A 103 -11.82 -19.13 0.61
N THR A 104 -10.93 -19.15 1.60
CA THR A 104 -10.49 -17.95 2.33
C THR A 104 -9.80 -16.95 1.40
N THR A 105 -8.92 -17.43 0.52
CA THR A 105 -8.26 -16.58 -0.50
C THR A 105 -9.26 -15.95 -1.47
N MET A 106 -10.27 -16.70 -1.90
CA MET A 106 -11.33 -16.21 -2.78
C MET A 106 -12.23 -15.20 -2.06
N ALA A 107 -12.63 -15.48 -0.82
CA ALA A 107 -13.43 -14.58 0.01
C ALA A 107 -12.70 -13.23 0.20
N PHE A 108 -11.40 -13.28 0.49
CA PHE A 108 -10.61 -12.06 0.61
C PHE A 108 -10.48 -11.33 -0.73
N SER A 109 -10.23 -12.04 -1.84
CA SER A 109 -10.13 -11.42 -3.17
C SER A 109 -11.44 -10.77 -3.65
N ALA A 110 -12.58 -11.22 -3.10
CA ALA A 110 -13.89 -10.64 -3.38
C ALA A 110 -14.17 -9.33 -2.61
N HIS A 111 -13.31 -8.89 -1.69
CA HIS A 111 -13.53 -7.65 -0.92
C HIS A 111 -13.72 -6.42 -1.83
N GLU A 112 -13.03 -6.33 -2.98
CA GLU A 112 -13.19 -5.24 -3.95
C GLU A 112 -14.60 -5.21 -4.58
N LEU A 113 -15.29 -6.35 -4.65
CA LEU A 113 -16.68 -6.43 -5.13
C LEU A 113 -17.67 -5.88 -4.10
N ILE A 114 -17.31 -5.92 -2.81
CA ILE A 114 -18.16 -5.49 -1.69
C ILE A 114 -17.88 -4.02 -1.34
N LEU A 115 -16.61 -3.68 -1.15
CA LEU A 115 -16.16 -2.34 -0.73
C LEU A 115 -15.96 -1.39 -1.92
N GLY A 116 -16.02 -1.91 -3.14
CA GLY A 116 -15.61 -1.20 -4.34
C GLY A 116 -14.10 -1.07 -4.47
N ARG A 117 -13.66 -0.41 -5.53
CA ARG A 117 -12.24 -0.13 -5.75
C ARG A 117 -11.79 1.06 -4.89
N PRO A 118 -10.59 1.01 -4.27
CA PRO A 118 -10.03 2.19 -3.65
C PRO A 118 -9.85 3.34 -4.68
N GLN A 119 -10.04 4.56 -4.20
CA GLN A 119 -9.97 5.80 -4.97
C GLN A 119 -8.57 6.03 -5.55
N GLY A 120 -8.47 6.88 -6.58
CA GLY A 120 -7.22 7.34 -7.19
C GLY A 120 -6.86 8.79 -6.82
N GLY A 121 -5.82 9.32 -7.45
CA GLY A 121 -5.35 10.70 -7.34
C GLY A 121 -4.91 11.09 -5.94
N VAL A 122 -5.36 12.24 -5.46
CA VAL A 122 -5.08 12.73 -4.09
C VAL A 122 -5.64 11.80 -3.01
N HIS A 123 -6.58 10.92 -3.36
CA HIS A 123 -7.21 9.94 -2.49
C HIS A 123 -6.76 8.51 -2.80
N ALA A 124 -5.64 8.34 -3.50
CA ALA A 124 -5.13 7.04 -3.91
C ALA A 124 -5.08 6.03 -2.74
N GLY A 125 -5.66 4.85 -2.94
CA GLY A 125 -5.76 3.77 -1.95
C GLY A 125 -6.85 3.93 -0.90
N ARG A 126 -7.70 4.98 -0.94
CA ARG A 126 -8.77 5.17 0.06
C ARG A 126 -10.06 4.50 -0.39
N PHE A 127 -10.72 3.74 0.47
CA PHE A 127 -12.12 3.40 0.22
C PHE A 127 -13.01 4.64 0.37
N ARG A 128 -14.08 4.73 -0.42
CA ARG A 128 -15.00 5.88 -0.42
C ARG A 128 -15.75 6.00 0.90
N ASP A 129 -16.18 4.87 1.43
CA ASP A 129 -17.09 4.82 2.58
C ASP A 129 -16.38 4.60 3.92
N VAL A 130 -15.04 4.63 3.93
CA VAL A 130 -14.23 4.48 5.14
C VAL A 130 -13.76 5.86 5.61
N GLN A 131 -14.13 6.20 6.85
CA GLN A 131 -13.77 7.47 7.51
C GLN A 131 -12.42 7.36 8.22
N TYR A 132 -11.33 7.26 7.44
CA TYR A 132 -9.97 7.13 7.99
C TYR A 132 -9.59 8.23 9.00
N GLU A 133 -10.11 9.44 8.81
CA GLU A 133 -9.85 10.61 9.66
C GLU A 133 -10.40 10.47 11.08
N ASN A 134 -11.37 9.56 11.27
CA ASN A 134 -12.05 9.34 12.54
C ASN A 134 -11.47 8.14 13.31
N VAL A 135 -10.43 7.48 12.78
CA VAL A 135 -9.83 6.27 13.36
C VAL A 135 -8.41 6.57 13.86
N GLY A 136 -8.18 6.34 15.15
CA GLY A 136 -6.85 6.31 15.76
C GLY A 136 -6.16 7.68 15.95
N GLU A 137 -4.88 7.61 16.32
CA GLU A 137 -4.02 8.78 16.49
C GLU A 137 -3.57 9.33 15.13
N LYS A 138 -3.56 10.66 15.00
CA LYS A 138 -3.49 11.33 13.69
C LYS A 138 -2.04 11.68 13.32
N VAL A 139 -1.53 11.02 12.28
CA VAL A 139 -0.30 11.45 11.58
C VAL A 139 -0.69 11.93 10.19
N ASP A 140 -0.55 13.23 9.91
CA ASP A 140 -0.77 13.76 8.56
C ASP A 140 0.41 13.39 7.66
N LEU A 141 0.20 12.39 6.81
CA LEU A 141 1.19 11.94 5.84
C LEU A 141 0.97 12.55 4.46
N SER A 142 -0.02 13.44 4.30
CA SER A 142 -0.28 14.12 3.03
C SER A 142 0.93 14.79 2.38
N PRO A 143 1.91 15.34 3.12
CA PRO A 143 3.12 15.91 2.52
C PRO A 143 3.99 14.89 1.77
N PHE A 144 3.98 13.61 2.17
CA PHE A 144 4.73 12.55 1.47
C PHE A 144 4.12 12.17 0.11
N TRP A 145 2.90 12.62 -0.18
CA TRP A 145 2.17 12.25 -1.39
C TRP A 145 2.09 13.37 -2.43
N LYS A 146 2.41 14.61 -2.04
CA LYS A 146 2.36 15.76 -2.93
C LYS A 146 3.65 15.85 -3.72
N ARG A 147 3.57 15.69 -5.05
CA ARG A 147 4.70 15.91 -5.98
C ARG A 147 5.41 17.23 -5.68
N GLY A 148 6.74 17.21 -5.61
CA GLY A 148 7.57 18.40 -5.39
C GLY A 148 7.68 18.88 -3.94
N SER A 149 7.13 18.15 -2.97
CA SER A 149 7.25 18.50 -1.55
C SER A 149 8.52 17.89 -0.98
N THR A 150 9.51 18.72 -0.62
CA THR A 150 10.60 18.27 0.25
C THR A 150 10.02 17.99 1.64
N CYS A 151 10.23 16.78 2.15
CA CYS A 151 9.78 16.39 3.47
C CYS A 151 10.45 17.30 4.52
N SER A 152 9.73 18.30 5.02
CA SER A 152 10.10 19.04 6.21
C SER A 152 9.13 18.62 7.31
N ILE A 153 9.64 17.81 8.25
CA ILE A 153 8.90 17.54 9.48
C ILE A 153 8.91 18.85 10.27
N GLY A 154 7.80 19.59 10.18
CA GLY A 154 7.55 20.70 11.09
C GLY A 154 7.51 20.14 12.50
N LYS A 155 8.49 20.51 13.34
CA LYS A 155 8.39 20.31 14.79
C LYS A 155 7.12 21.03 15.25
N ARG A 156 6.15 20.29 15.80
CA ARG A 156 5.12 20.87 16.66
C ARG A 156 5.64 20.92 18.08
#